data_AF-A0A1V4L1G7-F1
#
_entry.id   AF-A0A1V4L1G7-F1
#
_cell.length_a   1.000
_cell.length_b   1.000
_cell.length_c   1.000
_cell.angle_alpha   90.00
_cell.angle_beta   90.00
_cell.angle_gamma   90.00
#
_symmetry.space_group_name_H-M   'P 1'
#
loop_
_entity.id
_entity.type
_entity.pdbx_description
1 polymer ?
#
loop_
_entity_poly.entity_id
_entity_poly.type
_entity_poly.pdbx_seq_one_letter_code
_entity_poly.pdbx_strand_id
1 'polypeptide(L)' 'MDEPLGRCVGNSLEVLEALECLEGGGPPDLRELVTALGGLLLWHCGLAGGVPQGQERLGRALDDGG' A
#
# COMPACT_ATOMS: atom_id res chain seq x y z
N MET A 1 -13.23 -10.68 0.25
CA MET A 1 -12.07 -11.59 0.20
C MET A 1 -12.53 -12.88 -0.46
N ASP A 2 -12.93 -12.79 -1.73
CA ASP A 2 -13.37 -13.95 -2.51
C ASP A 2 -12.19 -14.57 -3.29
N GLU A 3 -11.09 -13.82 -3.40
CA GLU A 3 -9.82 -14.23 -3.99
C GLU A 3 -8.64 -13.71 -3.15
N PRO A 4 -7.44 -14.33 -3.27
CA PRO A 4 -6.22 -13.82 -2.66
C PRO A 4 -5.91 -12.39 -3.12
N LEU A 5 -5.32 -11.60 -2.22
CA LEU A 5 -4.77 -10.29 -2.55
C LEU A 5 -3.38 -10.48 -3.18
N GLY A 6 -3.11 -9.76 -4.26
CA GLY A 6 -1.84 -9.85 -4.98
C GLY A 6 -1.70 -11.13 -5.81
N ARG A 7 -0.46 -11.48 -6.17
CA ARG A 7 -0.15 -12.65 -7.02
C ARG A 7 0.39 -13.81 -6.20
N CYS A 8 0.83 -13.55 -4.96
CA CYS A 8 1.59 -14.49 -4.14
C CYS A 8 0.83 -14.94 -2.90
N VAL A 9 0.90 -16.24 -2.60
CA VAL A 9 0.41 -16.82 -1.34
C VAL A 9 1.50 -17.73 -0.77
N GLY A 10 1.88 -17.46 0.48
CA GLY A 10 2.94 -18.15 1.22
C GLY A 10 4.03 -17.19 1.74
N ASN A 11 4.79 -17.62 2.74
CA ASN A 11 5.68 -16.75 3.53
C ASN A 11 6.70 -15.94 2.71
N SER A 12 7.71 -16.60 2.13
CA SER A 12 8.80 -15.89 1.45
C SER A 12 8.36 -15.21 0.16
N LEU A 13 7.34 -15.75 -0.52
CA LEU A 13 6.80 -15.17 -1.75
C LEU A 13 6.05 -13.87 -1.44
N GLU A 14 5.25 -13.83 -0.38
CA GLU A 14 4.57 -12.61 0.07
C GLU A 14 5.58 -11.52 0.48
N VAL A 15 6.69 -11.90 1.13
CA VAL A 15 7.76 -10.93 1.48
C VAL A 15 8.38 -10.32 0.22
N LEU A 16 8.64 -11.12 -0.82
CA LEU A 16 9.17 -10.62 -2.09
C LEU A 16 8.15 -9.69 -2.79
N GLU A 17 6.87 -10.05 -2.81
CA GLU A 17 5.82 -9.21 -3.41
C GLU A 17 5.61 -7.90 -2.64
N ALA A 18 5.76 -7.92 -1.32
CA ALA A 18 5.74 -6.71 -0.50
C ALA A 18 6.93 -5.79 -0.80
N LEU A 19 8.14 -6.35 -1.02
CA LEU A 19 9.30 -5.57 -1.45
C LEU A 19 9.07 -4.94 -2.82
N GLU A 20 8.54 -5.69 -3.80
CA GLU A 20 8.18 -5.13 -5.10
C GLU A 20 7.19 -3.94 -4.96
N CYS A 21 6.21 -4.05 -4.06
CA CYS A 21 5.27 -2.96 -3.80
C CYS A 21 5.94 -1.73 -3.17
N LEU A 22 6.93 -1.93 -2.27
CA LEU A 22 7.69 -0.85 -1.64
C LEU A 22 8.67 -0.17 -2.61
N GLU A 23 9.07 -0.84 -3.69
CA GLU A 23 9.89 -0.30 -4.77
C GLU A 23 9.05 0.35 -5.89
N GLY A 24 7.77 0.66 -5.62
CA GLY A 24 6.86 1.31 -6.57
C GLY A 24 6.23 0.36 -7.60
N GLY A 25 6.56 -0.94 -7.55
CA GLY A 25 6.01 -1.98 -8.39
C GLY A 25 4.88 -2.77 -7.70
N GLY A 26 4.90 -4.09 -7.88
CA GLY A 26 3.93 -4.98 -7.24
C GLY A 26 2.57 -5.08 -7.96
N PRO A 27 1.63 -5.85 -7.39
CA PRO A 27 0.28 -6.01 -7.91
C PRO A 27 -0.57 -4.75 -7.66
N PRO A 28 -1.40 -4.31 -8.61
CA PRO A 28 -2.15 -3.06 -8.48
C PRO A 28 -3.20 -3.09 -7.36
N ASP A 29 -3.82 -4.23 -7.11
CA ASP A 29 -4.81 -4.45 -6.05
C ASP A 29 -4.18 -4.38 -4.65
N LEU A 30 -2.97 -4.92 -4.49
CA LEU A 30 -2.19 -4.75 -3.26
C LEU A 30 -1.91 -3.28 -3.00
N ARG A 31 -1.43 -2.54 -4.00
CA ARG A 31 -1.12 -1.12 -3.88
C ARG A 31 -2.37 -0.27 -3.58
N GLU A 32 -3.49 -0.56 -4.24
CA GLU A 32 -4.77 0.10 -3.97
C GLU A 32 -5.18 -0.08 -2.51
N LEU A 33 -5.13 -1.30 -1.99
CA LEU A 33 -5.51 -1.58 -0.61
C LEU A 33 -4.56 -0.90 0.40
N VAL A 34 -3.24 -0.99 0.16
CA VAL A 34 -2.22 -0.36 1.03
C VAL A 34 -2.43 1.14 1.10
N THR A 35 -2.60 1.80 -0.05
CA THR A 35 -2.82 3.26 -0.09
C THR A 35 -4.15 3.65 0.56
N ALA A 36 -5.23 2.90 0.33
CA ALA A 36 -6.53 3.16 0.95
C ALA A 36 -6.50 3.04 2.49
N LEU A 37 -5.98 1.93 3.02
CA LEU A 37 -5.91 1.71 4.47
C LEU A 37 -4.92 2.66 5.15
N GLY A 38 -3.76 2.88 4.56
CA GLY A 38 -2.78 3.80 5.12
C GLY A 38 -3.21 5.27 5.03
N GLY A 39 -3.95 5.65 3.98
CA GLY A 39 -4.55 6.98 3.88
C GLY A 39 -5.59 7.25 4.97
N LEU A 40 -6.45 6.25 5.27
CA LEU A 40 -7.36 6.28 6.42
C LEU A 40 -6.59 6.43 7.73
N LEU A 41 -5.53 5.63 7.93
CA LEU A 41 -4.71 5.68 9.14
C LEU A 41 -4.05 7.05 9.33
N LEU A 42 -3.44 7.61 8.28
CA LEU A 42 -2.81 8.93 8.34
C LEU A 42 -3.81 10.02 8.71
N TRP A 43 -5.03 9.97 8.18
CA TRP A 43 -6.10 10.88 8.56
C TRP A 43 -6.50 10.70 10.03
N HIS A 44 -6.72 9.46 10.47
CA HIS A 44 -7.10 9.15 11.86
C HIS A 44 -6.03 9.55 12.88
N CYS A 45 -4.76 9.50 12.51
CA CYS A 45 -3.65 9.96 13.34
C CYS A 45 -3.42 11.48 13.29
N GLY A 46 -4.21 12.23 12.52
CA GLY A 46 -4.01 13.67 12.33
C GLY A 46 -2.78 14.04 11.51
N LEU A 47 -2.23 13.08 10.75
CA LEU A 47 -1.05 13.23 9.88
C LEU A 47 -1.41 13.56 8.42
N ALA A 48 -2.71 13.59 8.11
CA ALA A 48 -3.29 14.09 6.87
C ALA A 48 -4.62 14.79 7.16
N GLY A 49 -4.92 15.84 6.41
CA GLY A 49 -6.17 16.62 6.47
C GLY A 49 -7.39 15.90 5.87
N GLY A 50 -7.21 14.68 5.35
CA GLY A 50 -8.29 13.83 4.85
C GLY A 50 -7.74 12.56 4.19
N VAL A 51 -8.62 11.59 3.96
CA VAL A 51 -8.27 10.31 3.32
C VAL A 51 -7.56 10.50 1.96
N PRO A 52 -8.02 11.38 1.04
CA PRO A 52 -7.34 11.56 -0.24
C PRO A 52 -5.90 12.06 -0.10
N GLN A 53 -5.65 12.99 0.83
CA GLN A 53 -4.29 13.48 1.09
C GLN A 53 -3.41 12.38 1.70
N GLY A 54 -3.97 11.55 2.58
CA GLY A 54 -3.25 10.40 3.14
C GLY A 54 -2.89 9.37 2.08
N GLN A 55 -3.82 9.04 1.18
CA GLN A 55 -3.60 8.13 0.05
C GLN A 55 -2.51 8.65 -0.89
N GLU A 56 -2.57 9.93 -1.28
CA GLU A 56 -1.56 10.57 -2.13
C GLU A 56 -0.18 10.54 -1.48
N ARG A 57 -0.11 10.90 -0.19
CA ARG A 57 1.15 10.90 0.57
C ARG A 57 1.77 9.50 0.65
N LEU A 58 0.96 8.48 0.90
CA LEU A 58 1.45 7.11 0.97
C LEU A 58 1.84 6.57 -0.41
N GLY A 59 1.09 6.91 -1.46
CA GLY A 59 1.43 6.58 -2.85
C GLY A 59 2.80 7.13 -3.24
N ARG A 60 3.07 8.40 -2.93
CA ARG A 60 4.40 9.00 -3.14
C ARG A 60 5.51 8.29 -2.36
N ALA A 61 5.27 7.95 -1.10
CA ALA A 61 6.28 7.22 -0.30
C ALA A 61 6.64 5.85 -0.91
N LEU A 62 5.68 5.16 -1.55
CA LEU A 62 5.92 3.92 -2.27
C LEU A 62 6.68 4.14 -3.59
N ASP A 63 6.51 5.28 -4.25
CA ASP A 63 7.17 5.59 -5.52
C ASP A 63 8.60 6.10 -5.33
N ASP A 64 8.84 6.85 -4.26
CA ASP A 64 10.11 7.55 -4.01
C ASP A 64 11.05 6.77 -3.06
N GLY A 65 10.59 5.65 -2.48
CA GLY A 65 11.35 4.82 -1.53
C GLY A 65 11.41 5.37 -0.09
N GLY A 66 10.66 6.44 0.21
CA GLY A 66 10.53 7.05 1.54
C GLY A 66 11.25 8.38 1.73
#